data_AF-A0A382GSP8-F1
#
_entry.id   AF-A0A382GSP8-F1
#
_cell.length_a   1.000
_cell.length_b   1.000
_cell.length_c   1.000
_cell.angle_alpha   90.00
_cell.angle_beta   90.00
_cell.angle_gamma   90.00
#
_symmetry.space_group_name_H-M   'P 1'
#
loop_
_entity.id
_entity.type
_entity.pdbx_description
1 polymer ?
#
loop_
_entity_poly.entity_id
_entity_poly.type
_entity_poly.pdbx_seq_one_letter_code
_entity_poly.pdbx_strand_id
1 'polypeptide(L)'
;MGRPLNKRFFGVEGVGPTAGGTEIKVNFHNGSAVKEGYIVKQKGSKRFVVEEIGTGGTFTCTLATGKLPAALASGEMSISVQGADSETYGVSKISGHKVTLAQPSATGSNALDGTTVEWALTGAAATGVGRMEEAGDDNTLVGTDDDDLVEDA
;
A
#
# COMPACT_ATOMS: atom_id res chain seq x y z
N MET A 1 -18.11 -10.86 1.16
CA MET A 1 -16.84 -10.69 0.43
C MET A 1 -16.89 -9.34 -0.28
N GLY A 2 -15.88 -8.48 -0.08
CA GLY A 2 -15.82 -7.18 -0.78
C GLY A 2 -15.50 -7.35 -2.26
N ARG A 3 -15.80 -6.33 -3.07
CA ARG A 3 -15.46 -6.34 -4.50
C ARG A 3 -13.93 -6.47 -4.67
N PRO A 4 -13.44 -7.38 -5.55
CA PRO A 4 -12.02 -7.42 -5.88
C PRO A 4 -11.51 -6.08 -6.41
N LEU A 5 -10.22 -5.83 -6.23
CA LEU A 5 -9.54 -4.66 -6.79
C LEU A 5 -9.52 -4.73 -8.31
N ASN A 6 -9.55 -3.57 -8.96
CA ASN A 6 -9.40 -3.50 -10.40
C ASN A 6 -7.93 -3.76 -10.76
N LYS A 7 -7.68 -4.60 -11.78
CA LYS A 7 -6.32 -4.95 -12.21
C LYS A 7 -5.51 -3.78 -12.75
N ARG A 8 -6.15 -2.66 -13.10
CA ARG A 8 -5.44 -1.43 -13.49
C ARG A 8 -4.50 -0.90 -12.42
N PHE A 9 -4.73 -1.27 -11.16
CA PHE A 9 -3.94 -0.82 -10.01
C PHE A 9 -2.81 -1.80 -9.65
N PHE A 10 -2.53 -2.77 -10.53
CA PHE A 10 -1.53 -3.80 -10.33
C PHE A 10 -0.43 -3.65 -11.37
N GLY A 11 0.82 -3.78 -10.93
CA GLY A 11 1.96 -3.85 -11.82
C GLY A 11 2.05 -5.21 -12.52
N VAL A 12 2.95 -5.29 -13.49
CA VAL A 12 3.18 -6.50 -14.27
C VAL A 12 4.43 -7.21 -13.75
N GLU A 13 4.29 -8.51 -13.49
CA GLU A 13 5.39 -9.35 -12.96
C GLU A 13 6.66 -9.23 -13.82
N GLY A 14 7.79 -8.92 -13.18
CA GLY A 14 9.09 -8.72 -13.80
C GLY A 14 9.23 -7.45 -14.65
N VAL A 15 8.16 -6.68 -14.81
CA VAL A 15 8.13 -5.45 -15.61
C VAL A 15 7.99 -4.21 -14.73
N GLY A 16 7.22 -4.27 -13.64
CA GLY A 16 7.01 -3.13 -12.74
C GLY A 16 5.66 -2.44 -12.86
N PRO A 17 5.50 -1.31 -12.15
CA PRO A 17 4.54 -0.26 -12.45
C PRO A 17 4.58 0.15 -13.93
N THR A 18 3.48 0.71 -14.41
CA THR A 18 3.37 1.19 -15.79
C THR A 18 3.49 2.70 -15.84
N ALA A 19 3.80 3.24 -17.02
CA ALA A 19 3.87 4.69 -17.27
C ALA A 19 2.58 5.48 -16.94
N GLY A 20 1.50 4.79 -16.54
CA GLY A 20 0.29 5.41 -16.04
C GLY A 20 0.39 5.88 -14.59
N GLY A 21 1.34 5.39 -13.78
CA GLY A 21 1.50 5.73 -12.37
C GLY A 21 0.20 5.51 -11.59
N THR A 22 -0.40 4.32 -11.72
CA THR A 22 -1.66 4.01 -11.04
C THR A 22 -1.56 2.76 -10.18
N GLU A 23 -0.35 2.27 -9.97
CA GLU A 23 -0.10 1.02 -9.29
C GLU A 23 0.03 1.29 -7.79
N ILE A 24 -0.60 0.45 -6.97
CA ILE A 24 -0.58 0.64 -5.52
C ILE A 24 0.80 0.25 -5.00
N LYS A 25 1.49 1.19 -4.34
CA LYS A 25 2.73 0.91 -3.60
C LYS A 25 2.40 0.09 -2.35
N VAL A 26 3.32 -0.81 -2.02
CA VAL A 26 3.28 -1.64 -0.82
C VAL A 26 4.65 -1.73 -0.19
N ASN A 27 4.72 -1.83 1.13
CA ASN A 27 5.90 -2.36 1.80
C ASN A 27 5.62 -3.81 2.16
N PHE A 28 6.59 -4.69 1.95
CA PHE A 28 6.45 -6.11 2.27
C PHE A 28 7.78 -6.72 2.69
N HIS A 29 7.73 -7.79 3.48
CA HIS A 29 8.94 -8.50 3.85
C HIS A 29 9.23 -9.62 2.85
N ASN A 30 10.31 -9.50 2.08
CA ASN A 30 10.71 -10.45 1.01
C ASN A 30 11.40 -11.73 1.53
N GLY A 31 11.21 -12.04 2.82
CA GLY A 31 11.90 -13.11 3.53
C GLY A 31 13.26 -12.73 4.12
N SER A 32 13.90 -11.65 3.64
CA SER A 32 15.18 -11.17 4.17
C SER A 32 15.08 -9.80 4.84
N ALA A 33 14.33 -8.87 4.22
CA ALA A 33 14.11 -7.52 4.73
C ALA A 33 12.76 -6.98 4.23
N VAL A 34 12.34 -5.86 4.81
CA VAL A 34 11.21 -5.07 4.31
C VAL A 34 11.65 -4.28 3.08
N LYS A 35 10.84 -4.31 2.03
CA LYS A 35 11.09 -3.72 0.72
C LYS A 35 9.84 -3.03 0.20
N GLU A 36 10.05 -2.04 -0.65
CA GLU A 36 8.99 -1.41 -1.44
C GLU A 36 8.70 -2.23 -2.69
N GLY A 37 7.44 -2.22 -3.07
CA GLY A 37 6.93 -3.10 -4.10
C GLY A 37 5.59 -2.64 -4.64
N TYR A 38 5.05 -3.47 -5.51
CA TYR A 38 3.73 -3.30 -6.10
C TYR A 38 2.93 -4.61 -6.05
N ILE A 39 1.62 -4.49 -6.11
CA ILE A 39 0.73 -5.66 -6.21
C ILE A 39 0.75 -6.18 -7.64
N VAL A 40 1.08 -7.46 -7.81
CA VAL A 40 0.96 -8.18 -9.09
C VAL A 40 -0.41 -8.83 -9.22
N LYS A 41 -0.94 -9.40 -8.13
CA LYS A 41 -2.21 -10.13 -8.16
C LYS A 41 -2.89 -10.27 -6.81
N GLN A 42 -4.20 -10.07 -6.77
CA GLN A 42 -5.01 -10.42 -5.60
C GLN A 42 -5.34 -11.93 -5.56
N LYS A 43 -5.02 -12.60 -4.45
CA LYS A 43 -5.32 -14.02 -4.17
C LYS A 43 -6.50 -14.20 -3.21
N GLY A 44 -6.74 -13.22 -2.36
CA GLY A 44 -7.85 -13.20 -1.41
C GLY A 44 -8.15 -11.79 -0.92
N SER A 45 -9.05 -11.67 0.06
CA SER A 45 -9.44 -10.37 0.62
C SER A 45 -8.30 -9.61 1.32
N LYS A 46 -7.31 -10.35 1.85
CA LYS A 46 -6.10 -9.81 2.48
C LYS A 46 -4.80 -10.43 1.96
N ARG A 47 -4.86 -11.25 0.91
CA ARG A 47 -3.69 -11.98 0.39
C ARG A 47 -3.38 -11.53 -1.03
N PHE A 48 -2.14 -11.14 -1.26
CA PHE A 48 -1.67 -10.57 -2.52
C PHE A 48 -0.35 -11.22 -2.93
N VAL A 49 -0.13 -11.32 -4.23
CA VAL A 49 1.19 -11.53 -4.80
C VAL A 49 1.78 -10.15 -5.05
N VAL A 50 2.96 -9.92 -4.53
CA VAL A 50 3.71 -8.66 -4.63
C VAL A 50 5.11 -8.94 -5.17
N GLU A 51 5.74 -7.91 -5.72
CA GLU A 51 7.10 -7.96 -6.24
C GLU A 51 7.84 -6.67 -5.85
N GLU A 52 9.14 -6.78 -5.64
CA GLU A 52 10.01 -5.67 -5.27
C GLU A 52 10.21 -4.73 -6.48
N ILE A 53 10.19 -3.43 -6.24
CA ILE A 53 10.53 -2.46 -7.29
C ILE A 53 12.01 -2.63 -7.65
N GLY A 54 12.32 -2.71 -8.95
CA GLY A 54 13.68 -2.86 -9.45
C GLY A 54 14.33 -4.24 -9.23
N THR A 55 13.66 -5.18 -8.55
CA THR A 55 14.16 -6.54 -8.34
C THR A 55 13.09 -7.59 -8.60
N GLY A 56 13.36 -8.50 -9.54
CA GLY A 56 12.42 -9.57 -9.86
C GLY A 56 12.28 -10.62 -8.75
N GLY A 57 11.07 -11.15 -8.59
CA GLY A 57 10.73 -12.20 -7.63
C GLY A 57 9.40 -11.95 -6.95
N THR A 58 8.46 -12.89 -7.07
CA THR A 58 7.12 -12.74 -6.48
C THR A 58 7.00 -13.38 -5.10
N PHE A 59 6.31 -12.68 -4.21
CA PHE A 59 6.04 -13.11 -2.84
C PHE A 59 4.55 -13.08 -2.58
N THR A 60 4.02 -14.10 -1.90
CA THR A 60 2.61 -14.07 -1.48
C THR A 60 2.52 -13.58 -0.05
N CYS A 61 2.06 -12.34 0.11
CA CYS A 61 1.99 -11.65 1.39
C CYS A 61 0.55 -11.49 1.89
N THR A 62 0.41 -11.37 3.20
CA THR A 62 -0.85 -11.05 3.88
C THR A 62 -0.79 -9.63 4.40
N LEU A 63 -1.85 -8.86 4.15
CA LEU A 63 -2.00 -7.50 4.66
C LEU A 63 -2.04 -7.51 6.19
N ALA A 64 -0.97 -6.99 6.80
CA ALA A 64 -0.84 -6.82 8.23
C ALA A 64 -1.58 -5.56 8.69
N THR A 65 -1.93 -5.51 9.96
CA THR A 65 -2.71 -4.41 10.56
C THR A 65 -2.08 -4.08 11.90
N GLY A 66 -2.03 -2.79 12.27
CA GLY A 66 -1.43 -2.39 13.54
C GLY A 66 0.09 -2.50 13.58
N LYS A 67 0.75 -2.35 12.42
CA LYS A 67 2.21 -2.43 12.30
C LYS A 67 2.73 -1.34 11.37
N LEU A 68 3.80 -0.68 11.79
CA LEU A 68 4.67 0.09 10.92
C LEU A 68 5.35 -0.84 9.89
N PRO A 69 5.67 -0.37 8.67
CA PRO A 69 6.35 -1.18 7.67
C PRO A 69 7.63 -1.84 8.16
N ALA A 70 8.45 -1.11 8.93
CA ALA A 70 9.71 -1.63 9.48
C ALA A 70 9.53 -2.82 10.44
N ALA A 71 8.32 -3.04 10.95
CA ALA A 71 7.97 -4.15 11.85
C ALA A 71 7.30 -5.34 11.13
N LEU A 72 7.16 -5.29 9.80
CA LEU A 72 6.61 -6.40 9.03
C LEU A 72 7.50 -7.64 9.13
N ALA A 73 6.87 -8.79 9.37
CA ALA A 73 7.53 -10.09 9.35
C ALA A 73 7.41 -10.76 7.97
N SER A 74 8.21 -11.80 7.74
CA SER A 74 8.18 -12.58 6.49
C SER A 74 6.76 -13.01 6.10
N GLY A 75 6.37 -12.72 4.85
CA GLY A 75 5.03 -12.99 4.33
C GLY A 75 3.96 -11.98 4.75
N GLU A 76 4.34 -10.87 5.37
CA GLU A 76 3.47 -9.73 5.65
C GLU A 76 3.73 -8.57 4.69
N MET A 77 2.71 -7.74 4.51
CA MET A 77 2.76 -6.49 3.77
C MET A 77 1.89 -5.41 4.42
N SER A 78 2.16 -4.15 4.14
CA SER A 78 1.34 -2.98 4.42
C SER A 78 0.99 -2.24 3.13
N ILE A 79 -0.03 -1.41 3.23
CA ILE A 79 -0.35 -0.34 2.27
C ILE A 79 -0.51 0.91 3.13
N SER A 80 0.17 1.99 2.78
CA SER A 80 0.14 3.25 3.52
C SER A 80 -0.85 4.23 2.87
N VAL A 81 -1.60 4.94 3.70
CA VAL A 81 -2.61 5.92 3.30
C VAL A 81 -2.56 7.13 4.21
N GLN A 82 -2.35 8.32 3.66
CA GLN A 82 -2.47 9.57 4.39
C GLN A 82 -3.95 9.93 4.58
N GLY A 83 -4.31 10.22 5.83
CA GLY A 83 -5.62 10.68 6.25
C GLY A 83 -5.82 12.19 6.08
N ALA A 84 -7.07 12.64 6.20
CA ALA A 84 -7.44 14.06 6.13
C ALA A 84 -6.95 14.89 7.34
N ASP A 85 -6.53 14.20 8.40
CA ASP A 85 -5.88 14.72 9.60
C ASP A 85 -4.36 14.85 9.45
N SER A 86 -3.82 14.57 8.26
CA SER A 86 -2.39 14.61 7.93
C SER A 86 -1.56 13.51 8.59
N GLU A 87 -2.20 12.52 9.21
CA GLU A 87 -1.53 11.33 9.75
C GLU A 87 -1.46 10.21 8.70
N THR A 88 -0.44 9.36 8.78
CA THR A 88 -0.34 8.17 7.92
C THR A 88 -0.91 6.94 8.62
N TYR A 89 -1.73 6.19 7.90
CA TYR A 89 -2.40 4.99 8.38
C TYR A 89 -1.98 3.77 7.57
N GLY A 90 -1.96 2.62 8.22
CA GLY A 90 -1.99 1.34 7.53
C GLY A 90 -3.40 1.00 7.05
N VAL A 91 -3.52 0.00 6.16
CA VAL A 91 -4.81 -0.51 5.69
C VAL A 91 -5.13 -1.85 6.33
N SER A 92 -6.27 -1.97 7.03
CA SER A 92 -6.75 -3.26 7.57
C SER A 92 -7.58 -4.07 6.59
N LYS A 93 -8.16 -3.40 5.60
CA LYS A 93 -9.01 -4.00 4.56
C LYS A 93 -9.07 -3.09 3.34
N ILE A 94 -9.00 -3.69 2.15
CA ILE A 94 -9.19 -2.99 0.88
C ILE A 94 -10.18 -3.75 -0.01
N SER A 95 -11.11 -3.03 -0.62
CA SER A 95 -12.05 -3.62 -1.59
C SER A 95 -12.66 -2.54 -2.49
N GLY A 96 -12.75 -2.83 -3.79
CA GLY A 96 -13.17 -1.82 -4.77
C GLY A 96 -12.32 -0.55 -4.64
N HIS A 97 -12.96 0.58 -4.39
CA HIS A 97 -12.31 1.89 -4.23
C HIS A 97 -12.35 2.39 -2.77
N LYS A 98 -12.38 1.46 -1.80
CA LYS A 98 -12.45 1.78 -0.37
C LYS A 98 -11.41 1.03 0.44
N VAL A 99 -10.89 1.70 1.47
CA VAL A 99 -9.99 1.15 2.47
C VAL A 99 -10.55 1.39 3.87
N THR A 100 -10.32 0.44 4.77
CA THR A 100 -10.49 0.65 6.21
C THR A 100 -9.12 0.98 6.79
N LEU A 101 -8.99 2.19 7.31
CA LEU A 101 -7.76 2.69 7.92
C LEU A 101 -7.50 1.97 9.24
N ALA A 102 -6.22 1.85 9.58
CA ALA A 102 -5.77 1.26 10.82
C ALA A 102 -4.57 2.03 11.35
N GLN A 103 -4.61 2.35 12.65
CA GLN A 103 -3.44 2.91 13.33
C GLN A 103 -2.23 1.99 13.14
N PRO A 104 -1.10 2.46 12.60
CA PRO A 104 0.09 1.64 12.37
C PRO A 104 0.93 1.47 13.65
N SER A 105 0.78 2.38 14.60
CA SER A 105 1.51 2.49 15.86
C SER A 105 0.59 3.10 16.95
N ALA A 106 1.11 3.26 18.17
CA ALA A 106 0.38 3.92 19.27
C ALA A 106 0.69 5.43 19.38
N THR A 107 1.45 5.98 18.44
CA THR A 107 1.83 7.39 18.33
C THR A 107 0.81 8.14 17.47
N GLY A 108 0.68 9.46 17.66
CA GLY A 108 -0.34 10.27 16.96
C GLY A 108 -1.72 10.25 17.63
N SER A 109 -2.67 10.99 17.04
CA SER A 109 -4.08 11.03 17.46
C SER A 109 -4.83 9.77 17.02
N ASN A 110 -4.47 9.19 15.88
CA ASN A 110 -5.13 8.03 15.26
C ASN A 110 -6.65 8.24 15.10
N ALA A 111 -7.07 9.48 14.80
CA ALA A 111 -8.48 9.87 14.81
C ALA A 111 -9.33 9.10 13.78
N LEU A 112 -8.70 8.59 12.72
CA LEU A 112 -9.36 7.85 11.65
C LEU A 112 -9.20 6.33 11.75
N ASP A 113 -8.64 5.79 12.85
CA ASP A 113 -8.53 4.36 13.06
C ASP A 113 -9.89 3.64 12.93
N GLY A 114 -9.91 2.54 12.18
CA GLY A 114 -11.12 1.75 11.91
C GLY A 114 -12.15 2.42 10.99
N THR A 115 -11.95 3.68 10.58
CA THR A 115 -12.84 4.35 9.63
C THR A 115 -12.64 3.81 8.23
N THR A 116 -13.68 3.91 7.39
CA THR A 116 -13.60 3.51 5.99
C THR A 116 -13.73 4.73 5.09
N VAL A 117 -12.74 4.94 4.25
CA VAL A 117 -12.64 6.05 3.31
C VAL A 117 -12.53 5.52 1.87
N GLU A 118 -12.86 6.37 0.90
CA GLU A 118 -12.39 6.16 -0.47
C GLU A 118 -10.88 6.41 -0.52
N TRP A 119 -10.18 5.83 -1.49
CA TRP A 119 -8.75 6.10 -1.67
C TRP A 119 -8.49 6.72 -3.03
N ALA A 120 -7.48 7.56 -3.13
CA ALA A 120 -6.99 8.10 -4.40
C ALA A 120 -5.46 8.01 -4.41
N LEU A 121 -4.88 7.75 -5.58
CA LEU A 121 -3.42 7.73 -5.77
C LEU A 121 -2.86 9.11 -6.11
N THR A 122 -3.73 10.08 -6.43
CA THR A 122 -3.34 11.45 -6.75
C THR A 122 -4.23 12.45 -6.03
N GLY A 123 -3.73 13.67 -5.87
CA GLY A 123 -4.40 14.73 -5.12
C GLY A 123 -4.13 14.66 -3.62
N ALA A 124 -4.74 15.58 -2.87
CA ALA A 124 -4.59 15.66 -1.43
C ALA A 124 -5.61 14.78 -0.70
N ALA A 125 -5.24 14.27 0.47
CA ALA A 125 -6.19 13.67 1.39
C ALA A 125 -7.28 14.70 1.78
N ALA A 126 -8.51 14.22 1.94
CA ALA A 126 -9.66 15.05 2.27
C ALA A 126 -10.69 14.25 3.07
N THR A 127 -11.66 14.90 3.69
CA THR A 127 -12.68 14.21 4.49
C THR A 127 -13.37 13.11 3.65
N GLY A 128 -13.21 11.85 4.06
CA GLY A 128 -13.77 10.69 3.37
C GLY A 128 -12.91 10.14 2.22
N VAL A 129 -11.74 10.74 1.93
CA VAL A 129 -10.78 10.30 0.91
C VAL A 129 -9.36 10.25 1.50
N GLY A 130 -8.76 9.08 1.56
CA GLY A 130 -7.34 8.91 1.89
C GLY A 130 -6.45 8.98 0.64
N ARG A 131 -5.27 9.60 0.76
CA ARG A 131 -4.24 9.57 -0.28
C ARG A 131 -3.39 8.31 -0.08
N MET A 132 -3.50 7.36 -1.01
CA MET A 132 -2.74 6.12 -1.01
C MET A 132 -1.44 6.31 -1.80
N GLU A 133 -0.37 5.65 -1.37
CA GLU A 133 0.90 5.67 -2.10
C GLU A 133 0.79 5.01 -3.47
N GLU A 134 1.45 5.66 -4.43
CA GLU A 134 1.60 5.24 -5.81
C GLU A 134 3.03 4.69 -6.01
N ALA A 135 3.16 3.64 -6.83
CA ALA A 135 4.38 2.85 -6.97
C ALA A 135 5.38 3.38 -8.01
N GLY A 136 5.11 4.52 -8.64
CA GLY A 136 5.93 5.10 -9.70
C GLY A 136 5.41 4.79 -11.10
N ASP A 137 6.06 5.39 -12.09
CA ASP A 137 5.72 5.22 -13.51
C ASP A 137 6.64 4.22 -14.25
N ASP A 138 7.64 3.70 -13.54
CA ASP A 138 8.56 2.69 -14.02
C ASP A 138 8.95 1.65 -12.94
N ASN A 139 9.90 0.76 -13.26
CA ASN A 139 10.39 -0.26 -12.33
C ASN A 139 11.74 0.13 -11.70
N THR A 140 11.88 1.37 -11.30
CA THR A 140 13.10 1.93 -10.72
C THR A 140 12.79 2.46 -9.33
N LEU A 141 13.50 1.94 -8.32
CA LEU A 141 13.30 2.39 -6.93
C LEU A 141 13.83 3.81 -6.68
N VAL A 142 14.77 4.27 -7.50
CA VAL A 142 15.43 5.57 -7.32
C VAL A 142 14.78 6.55 -8.27
N GLY A 143 14.06 7.52 -7.70
CA GLY A 143 13.32 8.50 -8.49
C GLY A 143 12.59 9.52 -7.62
N THR A 144 11.63 10.20 -8.23
CA THR A 144 10.65 11.05 -7.54
C THR A 144 9.25 10.83 -8.11
N ASP A 145 9.08 9.76 -8.88
CA ASP A 145 7.87 9.40 -9.59
C ASP A 145 6.93 8.59 -8.71
N ASP A 146 7.42 8.03 -7.61
CA ASP A 146 6.65 7.34 -6.59
C ASP A 146 6.40 8.19 -5.35
N ASP A 147 5.38 7.81 -4.56
CA ASP A 147 5.01 8.50 -3.33
C ASP A 147 5.63 7.82 -2.10
N ASP A 148 6.25 8.61 -1.20
CA ASP A 148 6.78 8.16 0.09
C ASP A 148 6.13 8.93 1.23
N LEU A 149 5.14 8.32 1.89
CA LEU A 149 4.52 8.88 3.07
C LEU A 149 5.40 8.69 4.30
N VAL A 150 5.25 9.61 5.25
CA VAL A 150 5.93 9.47 6.56
C VAL A 150 5.11 8.50 7.40
N GLU A 151 5.69 7.34 7.70
CA GLU A 151 5.00 6.18 8.28
C GLU A 151 4.44 6.32 9.70
N ASP A 152 4.85 7.36 10.44
CA ASP A 152 4.50 7.54 11.86
C ASP A 152 4.25 9.02 12.22
N ALA A 153 3.95 9.85 11.22
CA ALA A 153 3.58 11.25 11.41
C ALA A 153 2.07 11.40 11.58
#